data_AF-A0A3A1UMM9-F1
#
_entry.id   AF-A0A3A1UMM9-F1
#
_cell.length_a   1.000
_cell.length_b   1.000
_cell.length_c   1.000
_cell.angle_alpha   90.00
_cell.angle_beta   90.00
_cell.angle_gamma   90.00
#
_symmetry.space_group_name_H-M   'P 1'
#
loop_
_entity.id
_entity.type
_entity.pdbx_description
1 polymer ?
#
loop_
_entity_poly.entity_id
_entity_poly.type
_entity_poly.pdbx_seq_one_letter_code
_entity_poly.pdbx_strand_id
1 'polypeptide(L)'
;MNSASIRFDRYPGGLGKAAVFSFDDGREHDRRLVDAFNQYGLRGTFHLNSGFFGKEGYIRADEVAGLYQGHEVSAHTVTHPFLEQSPDEEIADELLRDREALEALVGYPVRGMSYPFGTYNDRVVAALPVLGIEYARTVQSHGGFHMPEDWLRWHPTCHHKDMVEAAERFLASAPRFSRMELLFVWGHSYEFEHDNNWELVDQVGKLIGGSELVWKATMSEIVAYRNALAGLRFSVNRRIIYNPSALDVWVSADGESVTIPAGEAIKL
;
A
#
# COMPACT_ATOMS: atom_id res chain seq x y z
N MET A 1 31.55 -3.95 26.15
CA MET A 1 30.73 -4.85 25.30
C MET A 1 30.38 -4.08 24.04
N ASN A 2 30.68 -4.62 22.86
CA ASN A 2 30.39 -3.94 21.60
C ASN A 2 28.89 -3.91 21.33
N SER A 3 28.39 -2.75 20.92
CA SER A 3 26.98 -2.61 20.54
C SER A 3 26.69 -3.40 19.26
N ALA A 4 25.52 -4.03 19.16
CA ALA A 4 25.09 -4.65 17.91
C ALA A 4 24.76 -3.59 16.85
N SER A 5 25.13 -3.84 15.59
CA SER A 5 24.70 -3.03 14.46
C SER A 5 23.31 -3.47 14.01
N ILE A 6 22.32 -2.57 14.10
CA ILE A 6 20.92 -2.87 13.74
C ILE A 6 20.52 -2.05 12.52
N ARG A 7 19.83 -2.67 11.56
CA ARG A 7 19.21 -1.99 10.40
C ARG A 7 17.77 -2.43 10.18
N PHE A 8 16.92 -1.49 9.78
CA PHE A 8 15.52 -1.72 9.41
C PHE A 8 15.39 -1.90 7.89
N ASP A 9 16.02 -2.96 7.39
CA ASP A 9 16.20 -3.25 5.97
C ASP A 9 15.57 -4.58 5.53
N ARG A 10 14.64 -5.13 6.35
CA ARG A 10 13.99 -6.42 6.12
C ARG A 10 12.47 -6.34 6.28
N TYR A 11 11.76 -6.85 5.29
CA TYR A 11 10.32 -7.14 5.30
C TYR A 11 10.04 -8.48 6.01
N PRO A 12 8.76 -8.86 6.19
CA PRO A 12 8.38 -10.17 6.69
C PRO A 12 9.14 -11.32 6.02
N GLY A 13 9.54 -12.31 6.82
CA GLY A 13 10.37 -13.43 6.36
C GLY A 13 11.84 -13.07 6.08
N GLY A 14 12.31 -11.89 6.48
CA GLY A 14 13.68 -11.44 6.20
C GLY A 14 13.88 -10.97 4.76
N LEU A 15 12.81 -10.70 4.03
CA LEU A 15 12.85 -10.33 2.62
C LEU A 15 13.40 -8.91 2.42
N GLY A 16 14.05 -8.65 1.29
CA GLY A 16 14.52 -7.31 0.91
C GLY A 16 13.52 -6.52 0.05
N LYS A 17 12.50 -7.19 -0.49
CA LYS A 17 11.62 -6.67 -1.54
C LYS A 17 10.15 -6.84 -1.17
N ALA A 18 9.34 -5.83 -1.47
CA ALA A 18 7.89 -5.88 -1.40
C ALA A 18 7.25 -5.27 -2.65
N ALA A 19 6.03 -5.67 -2.96
CA ALA A 19 5.24 -5.11 -4.05
C ALA A 19 3.83 -4.76 -3.56
N VAL A 20 3.37 -3.57 -3.95
CA VAL A 20 2.01 -3.07 -3.72
C VAL A 20 1.40 -2.61 -5.04
N PHE A 21 0.11 -2.86 -5.20
CA PHE A 21 -0.67 -2.50 -6.38
C PHE A 21 -1.89 -1.71 -5.91
N SER A 22 -2.13 -0.53 -6.47
CA SER A 22 -3.30 0.29 -6.12
C SER A 22 -4.15 0.62 -7.34
N PHE A 23 -5.48 0.52 -7.21
CA PHE A 23 -6.42 0.85 -8.27
C PHE A 23 -7.58 1.69 -7.77
N ASP A 24 -8.12 2.52 -8.63
CA ASP A 24 -9.06 3.58 -8.23
C ASP A 24 -10.46 3.40 -8.79
N ASP A 25 -11.36 4.24 -8.28
CA ASP A 25 -12.73 4.52 -8.74
C ASP A 25 -13.76 3.41 -8.52
N GLY A 26 -13.36 2.17 -8.23
CA GLY A 26 -14.32 1.07 -8.10
C GLY A 26 -15.12 0.86 -9.39
N ARG A 27 -14.41 0.74 -10.51
CA ARG A 27 -15.02 0.47 -11.82
C ARG A 27 -15.30 -1.02 -11.97
N GLU A 28 -16.33 -1.37 -12.73
CA GLU A 28 -16.82 -2.76 -12.86
C GLU A 28 -15.74 -3.78 -13.28
N HIS A 29 -14.66 -3.30 -13.90
CA HIS A 29 -13.49 -4.02 -14.34
C HIS A 29 -12.63 -4.54 -13.18
N ASP A 30 -12.79 -3.98 -11.98
CA ASP A 30 -12.18 -4.49 -10.75
C ASP A 30 -12.55 -5.96 -10.52
N ARG A 31 -13.72 -6.43 -10.96
CA ARG A 31 -14.10 -7.85 -10.85
C ARG A 31 -13.06 -8.75 -11.51
N ARG A 32 -12.69 -8.46 -12.76
CA ARG A 32 -11.68 -9.21 -13.51
C ARG A 32 -10.28 -9.05 -12.93
N LEU A 33 -9.94 -7.84 -12.50
CA LEU A 33 -8.62 -7.55 -11.93
C LEU A 33 -8.40 -8.27 -10.60
N VAL A 34 -9.39 -8.23 -9.71
CA VAL A 34 -9.35 -8.93 -8.43
C VAL A 34 -9.29 -10.44 -8.63
N ASP A 35 -10.09 -11.00 -9.54
CA ASP A 35 -10.03 -12.42 -9.88
C ASP A 35 -8.61 -12.82 -10.34
N ALA A 36 -7.98 -12.03 -11.21
CA ALA A 36 -6.62 -12.27 -11.66
C ALA A 36 -5.61 -12.14 -10.51
N PHE A 37 -5.73 -11.13 -9.64
CA PHE A 37 -4.85 -10.95 -8.50
C PHE A 37 -4.92 -12.13 -7.54
N ASN A 38 -6.13 -12.62 -7.26
CA ASN A 38 -6.36 -13.80 -6.43
C ASN A 38 -5.70 -15.05 -7.03
N GLN A 39 -5.79 -15.26 -8.35
CA GLN A 39 -5.15 -16.39 -9.03
C GLN A 39 -3.62 -16.35 -8.91
N TYR A 40 -3.02 -15.17 -8.91
CA TYR A 40 -1.56 -14.99 -8.80
C TYR A 40 -1.07 -14.80 -7.36
N GLY A 41 -1.95 -14.79 -6.35
CA GLY A 41 -1.59 -14.48 -4.96
C GLY A 41 -1.05 -13.05 -4.79
N LEU A 42 -1.46 -12.13 -5.66
CA LEU A 42 -1.19 -10.71 -5.54
C LEU A 42 -2.19 -10.07 -4.58
N ARG A 43 -1.77 -8.97 -3.95
CA ARG A 43 -2.61 -8.17 -3.07
C ARG A 43 -2.70 -6.76 -3.62
N GLY A 44 -3.88 -6.17 -3.47
CA GLY A 44 -4.25 -4.90 -4.07
C GLY A 44 -4.87 -3.98 -3.04
N THR A 45 -4.74 -2.67 -3.27
CA THR A 45 -5.39 -1.60 -2.52
C THR A 45 -6.34 -0.88 -3.46
N PHE A 46 -7.63 -0.94 -3.19
CA PHE A 46 -8.66 -0.36 -4.05
C PHE A 46 -9.21 0.90 -3.41
N HIS A 47 -8.97 2.05 -4.04
CA HIS A 47 -9.44 3.35 -3.61
C HIS A 47 -10.84 3.59 -4.19
N LEU A 48 -11.85 3.51 -3.36
CA LEU A 48 -13.26 3.48 -3.80
C LEU A 48 -13.97 4.79 -3.48
N ASN A 49 -14.91 5.16 -4.35
CA ASN A 49 -15.82 6.29 -4.13
C ASN A 49 -17.19 5.78 -3.70
N SER A 50 -17.55 5.95 -2.43
CA SER A 50 -18.84 5.50 -1.89
C SER A 50 -20.04 6.09 -2.64
N GLY A 51 -19.95 7.33 -3.12
CA GLY A 51 -21.02 7.98 -3.87
C GLY A 51 -21.20 7.47 -5.30
N PHE A 52 -20.33 6.58 -5.80
CA PHE A 52 -20.39 6.03 -7.15
C PHE A 52 -20.96 4.61 -7.20
N PHE A 53 -21.10 3.94 -6.06
CA PHE A 53 -21.62 2.58 -6.03
C PHE A 53 -23.00 2.44 -6.68
N GLY A 54 -23.14 1.44 -7.54
CA GLY A 54 -24.38 1.12 -8.26
C GLY A 54 -24.70 2.03 -9.46
N LYS A 55 -23.85 3.03 -9.76
CA LYS A 55 -23.92 3.76 -11.04
C LYS A 55 -23.47 2.86 -12.20
N GLU A 56 -23.87 3.21 -13.41
CA GLU A 56 -23.46 2.48 -14.62
C GLU A 56 -21.91 2.42 -14.75
N GLY A 57 -21.38 1.22 -14.90
CA GLY A 57 -19.93 0.95 -14.98
C GLY A 57 -19.18 0.94 -13.64
N TYR A 58 -19.88 1.02 -12.50
CA TYR A 58 -19.28 0.97 -11.16
C TYR A 58 -19.73 -0.29 -10.38
N ILE A 59 -18.95 -0.69 -9.37
CA ILE A 59 -19.34 -1.80 -8.49
C ILE A 59 -20.58 -1.45 -7.67
N ARG A 60 -21.33 -2.46 -7.23
CA ARG A 60 -22.43 -2.29 -6.27
C ARG A 60 -21.90 -2.42 -4.84
N ALA A 61 -22.48 -1.64 -3.92
CA ALA A 61 -22.04 -1.61 -2.53
C ALA A 61 -22.08 -2.98 -1.84
N ASP A 62 -23.08 -3.80 -2.15
CA ASP A 62 -23.25 -5.15 -1.59
C ASP A 62 -22.23 -6.17 -2.11
N GLU A 63 -21.52 -5.88 -3.20
CA GLU A 63 -20.44 -6.71 -3.72
C GLU A 63 -19.09 -6.42 -3.02
N VAL A 64 -18.90 -5.22 -2.45
CA VAL A 64 -17.60 -4.72 -1.96
C VAL A 64 -16.94 -5.70 -0.98
N ALA A 65 -17.67 -6.15 0.03
CA ALA A 65 -17.12 -7.01 1.08
C ALA A 65 -16.60 -8.35 0.54
N GLY A 66 -17.32 -8.94 -0.42
CA GLY A 66 -16.95 -10.23 -1.03
C GLY A 66 -15.90 -10.07 -2.13
N LEU A 67 -16.06 -9.07 -2.99
CA LEU A 67 -15.14 -8.82 -4.10
C LEU A 67 -13.73 -8.54 -3.58
N TYR A 68 -13.57 -7.60 -2.65
CA TYR A 68 -12.25 -7.18 -2.19
C TYR A 68 -11.71 -8.01 -1.02
N GLN A 69 -12.25 -9.21 -0.78
CA GLN A 69 -11.73 -10.09 0.27
C GLN A 69 -10.26 -10.43 0.02
N GLY A 70 -9.39 -10.21 1.02
CA GLY A 70 -7.93 -10.40 0.89
C GLY A 70 -7.19 -9.19 0.31
N HIS A 71 -7.92 -8.20 -0.18
CA HIS A 71 -7.41 -6.90 -0.62
C HIS A 71 -7.72 -5.83 0.43
N GLU A 72 -7.14 -4.65 0.25
CA GLU A 72 -7.48 -3.46 1.04
C GLU A 72 -8.51 -2.62 0.28
N VAL A 73 -9.52 -2.14 1.00
CA VAL A 73 -10.39 -1.05 0.59
C VAL A 73 -9.92 0.24 1.26
N SER A 74 -9.74 1.27 0.45
CA SER A 74 -9.16 2.56 0.80
C SER A 74 -10.08 3.68 0.30
N ALA A 75 -10.01 4.86 0.90
CA ALA A 75 -10.92 5.96 0.54
C ALA A 75 -10.51 6.64 -0.78
N HIS A 76 -11.49 7.12 -1.53
CA HIS A 76 -11.25 7.99 -2.67
C HIS A 76 -12.19 9.20 -2.71
N THR A 77 -12.81 9.55 -1.58
CA THR A 77 -13.87 10.58 -1.41
C THR A 77 -15.22 10.13 -1.95
N VAL A 78 -16.30 10.77 -1.51
CA VAL A 78 -17.67 10.40 -1.90
C VAL A 78 -17.92 10.71 -3.38
N THR A 79 -17.58 11.94 -3.81
CA THR A 79 -17.99 12.46 -5.12
C THR A 79 -16.83 12.73 -6.09
N HIS A 80 -15.59 12.42 -5.67
CA HIS A 80 -14.37 12.67 -6.44
C HIS A 80 -14.17 14.16 -6.80
N PRO A 81 -14.14 15.10 -5.83
CA PRO A 81 -13.92 16.52 -6.09
C PRO A 81 -12.43 16.90 -6.14
N PHE A 82 -12.11 18.08 -6.70
CA PHE A 82 -10.79 18.69 -6.56
C PHE A 82 -10.59 19.22 -5.13
N LEU A 83 -9.98 18.42 -4.26
CA LEU A 83 -9.84 18.75 -2.83
C LEU A 83 -9.07 20.06 -2.59
N GLU A 84 -8.06 20.36 -3.41
CA GLU A 84 -7.26 21.58 -3.25
C GLU A 84 -8.07 22.86 -3.51
N GLN A 85 -9.19 22.74 -4.24
CA GLN A 85 -10.13 23.82 -4.57
C GLN A 85 -11.38 23.82 -3.67
N SER A 86 -11.52 22.82 -2.80
CA SER A 86 -12.69 22.65 -1.95
C SER A 86 -12.51 23.33 -0.58
N PRO A 87 -13.58 23.88 0.05
CA PRO A 87 -13.53 24.37 1.44
C PRO A 87 -13.09 23.27 2.43
N ASP A 88 -12.56 23.65 3.60
CA ASP A 88 -12.08 22.68 4.60
C ASP A 88 -13.21 21.78 5.11
N GLU A 89 -14.43 22.31 5.24
CA GLU A 89 -15.61 21.57 5.66
C GLU A 89 -16.01 20.50 4.63
N GLU A 90 -15.88 20.81 3.35
CA GLU A 90 -16.16 19.88 2.24
C GLU A 90 -15.13 18.75 2.23
N ILE A 91 -13.83 19.08 2.38
CA ILE A 91 -12.76 18.07 2.47
C ILE A 91 -13.03 17.09 3.61
N ALA A 92 -13.46 17.61 4.77
CA ALA A 92 -13.77 16.79 5.93
C ALA A 92 -15.01 15.90 5.69
N ASP A 93 -16.10 16.43 5.15
CA ASP A 93 -17.31 15.65 4.88
C ASP A 93 -17.04 14.58 3.81
N GLU A 94 -16.40 14.94 2.69
CA GLU A 94 -16.03 14.02 1.60
C GLU A 94 -15.17 12.85 2.07
N LEU A 95 -14.22 13.07 2.98
CA LEU A 95 -13.39 11.99 3.51
C LEU A 95 -14.10 11.18 4.60
N LEU A 96 -14.77 11.84 5.55
CA LEU A 96 -15.39 11.14 6.68
C LEU A 96 -16.59 10.31 6.24
N ARG A 97 -17.42 10.82 5.31
CA ARG A 97 -18.57 10.09 4.76
C ARG A 97 -18.14 8.89 3.92
N ASP A 98 -17.09 9.06 3.12
CA ASP A 98 -16.56 7.98 2.31
C ASP A 98 -16.02 6.86 3.19
N ARG A 99 -15.20 7.21 4.19
CA ARG A 99 -14.71 6.25 5.18
C ARG A 99 -15.84 5.58 5.93
N GLU A 100 -16.81 6.31 6.47
CA GLU A 100 -17.96 5.76 7.19
C GLU A 100 -18.72 4.72 6.35
N ALA A 101 -18.99 5.04 5.08
CA ALA A 101 -19.69 4.14 4.17
C ALA A 101 -18.86 2.88 3.85
N LEU A 102 -17.57 3.04 3.56
CA LEU A 102 -16.68 1.91 3.26
C LEU A 102 -16.48 1.01 4.48
N GLU A 103 -16.22 1.58 5.65
CA GLU A 103 -16.05 0.86 6.93
C GLU A 103 -17.28 0.00 7.26
N ALA A 104 -18.49 0.50 6.99
CA ALA A 104 -19.73 -0.25 7.17
C ALA A 104 -19.84 -1.48 6.25
N LEU A 105 -19.18 -1.47 5.08
CA LEU A 105 -19.15 -2.59 4.14
C LEU A 105 -18.06 -3.60 4.49
N VAL A 106 -16.87 -3.15 4.88
CA VAL A 106 -15.70 -4.03 5.05
C VAL A 106 -15.42 -4.46 6.48
N GLY A 107 -16.00 -3.79 7.47
CA GLY A 107 -15.89 -4.17 8.89
C GLY A 107 -14.55 -3.87 9.54
N TYR A 108 -13.69 -3.06 8.91
CA TYR A 108 -12.44 -2.57 9.48
C TYR A 108 -12.25 -1.07 9.21
N PRO A 109 -11.43 -0.35 10.02
CA PRO A 109 -11.17 1.07 9.81
C PRO A 109 -10.46 1.34 8.49
N VAL A 110 -11.01 2.24 7.67
CA VAL A 110 -10.39 2.68 6.40
C VAL A 110 -9.44 3.82 6.73
N ARG A 111 -8.13 3.60 6.57
CA ARG A 111 -7.07 4.53 6.99
C ARG A 111 -6.23 5.09 5.84
N GLY A 112 -6.43 4.57 4.64
CA GLY A 112 -5.77 5.03 3.44
C GLY A 112 -6.64 5.93 2.60
N MET A 113 -6.01 6.68 1.71
CA MET A 113 -6.72 7.28 0.58
C MET A 113 -5.85 7.42 -0.66
N SER A 114 -6.47 7.88 -1.74
CA SER A 114 -5.77 8.52 -2.84
C SER A 114 -6.43 9.85 -3.21
N TYR A 115 -5.63 10.77 -3.75
CA TYR A 115 -6.12 12.09 -4.12
C TYR A 115 -6.93 12.04 -5.43
N PRO A 116 -8.22 12.43 -5.42
CA PRO A 116 -9.01 12.58 -6.64
C PRO A 116 -8.28 13.46 -7.65
N PHE A 117 -8.32 13.07 -8.93
CA PHE A 117 -7.60 13.74 -10.03
C PHE A 117 -6.07 13.85 -9.84
N GLY A 118 -5.51 13.21 -8.81
CA GLY A 118 -4.09 13.31 -8.47
C GLY A 118 -3.65 14.69 -7.95
N THR A 119 -4.59 15.58 -7.61
CA THR A 119 -4.31 16.95 -7.18
C THR A 119 -4.37 17.10 -5.66
N TYR A 120 -3.45 17.86 -5.10
CA TYR A 120 -3.37 18.14 -3.66
C TYR A 120 -2.49 19.37 -3.40
N ASN A 121 -2.60 19.94 -2.20
CA ASN A 121 -1.69 20.96 -1.69
C ASN A 121 -1.45 20.75 -0.20
N ASP A 122 -0.55 21.55 0.38
CA ASP A 122 -0.17 21.40 1.80
C ASP A 122 -1.34 21.58 2.78
N ARG A 123 -2.35 22.38 2.40
CA ARG A 123 -3.59 22.54 3.20
C ARG A 123 -4.35 21.22 3.28
N VAL A 124 -4.60 20.57 2.13
CA VAL A 124 -5.28 19.27 2.09
C VAL A 124 -4.47 18.23 2.86
N VAL A 125 -3.17 18.14 2.62
CA VAL A 125 -2.30 17.15 3.27
C VAL A 125 -2.30 17.31 4.79
N ALA A 126 -2.26 18.55 5.29
CA ALA A 126 -2.27 18.82 6.74
C ALA A 126 -3.59 18.43 7.43
N ALA A 127 -4.70 18.38 6.70
CA ALA A 127 -6.00 17.98 7.24
C ALA A 127 -6.15 16.45 7.41
N LEU A 128 -5.43 15.65 6.61
CA LEU A 128 -5.62 14.19 6.55
C LEU A 128 -5.43 13.45 7.89
N PRO A 129 -4.39 13.74 8.71
CA PRO A 129 -4.17 13.00 9.95
C PRO A 129 -5.30 13.13 10.97
N VAL A 130 -5.87 14.33 11.12
CA VAL A 130 -6.99 14.56 12.05
C VAL A 130 -8.29 13.92 11.57
N LEU A 131 -8.39 13.69 10.25
CA LEU A 131 -9.47 12.92 9.62
C LEU A 131 -9.17 11.42 9.62
N GLY A 132 -8.10 10.97 10.29
CA GLY A 132 -7.80 9.56 10.52
C GLY A 132 -7.10 8.84 9.36
N ILE A 133 -6.59 9.58 8.38
CA ILE A 133 -5.82 9.04 7.25
C ILE A 133 -4.34 8.92 7.65
N GLU A 134 -3.75 7.74 7.40
CA GLU A 134 -2.36 7.42 7.71
C GLU A 134 -1.45 7.50 6.48
N TYR A 135 -2.01 7.29 5.29
CA TYR A 135 -1.27 7.40 4.04
C TYR A 135 -2.19 7.90 2.90
N ALA A 136 -1.59 8.55 1.91
CA ALA A 136 -2.28 9.02 0.72
C ALA A 136 -1.43 8.85 -0.56
N ARG A 137 -1.99 8.17 -1.55
CA ARG A 137 -1.35 7.88 -2.84
C ARG A 137 -1.48 9.07 -3.79
N THR A 138 -0.38 9.39 -4.48
CA THR A 138 -0.33 10.40 -5.56
C THR A 138 -0.18 9.75 -6.94
N VAL A 139 -0.30 10.52 -8.03
CA VAL A 139 -0.12 10.02 -9.41
C VAL A 139 1.29 10.23 -9.97
N GLN A 140 2.22 10.78 -9.18
CA GLN A 140 3.56 11.13 -9.65
C GLN A 140 4.48 9.92 -9.61
N SER A 141 4.79 9.35 -10.79
CA SER A 141 5.68 8.20 -10.89
C SER A 141 7.14 8.62 -10.78
N HIS A 142 7.88 8.05 -9.82
CA HIS A 142 9.30 8.38 -9.60
C HIS A 142 10.28 7.35 -10.22
N GLY A 143 9.78 6.22 -10.71
CA GLY A 143 10.57 5.19 -11.42
C GLY A 143 11.50 4.33 -10.56
N GLY A 144 11.64 4.66 -9.27
CA GLY A 144 12.52 3.97 -8.33
C GLY A 144 11.80 2.97 -7.42
N PHE A 145 12.55 2.32 -6.53
CA PHE A 145 12.04 1.32 -5.59
C PHE A 145 12.27 1.71 -4.12
N HIS A 146 12.39 3.00 -3.82
CA HIS A 146 12.59 3.45 -2.43
C HIS A 146 11.26 3.50 -1.69
N MET A 147 11.34 3.43 -0.36
CA MET A 147 10.20 3.74 0.52
C MET A 147 9.81 5.22 0.39
N PRO A 148 8.54 5.58 0.63
CA PRO A 148 8.15 6.98 0.70
C PRO A 148 8.81 7.67 1.89
N GLU A 149 9.17 8.94 1.71
CA GLU A 149 9.63 9.81 2.80
C GLU A 149 8.46 10.43 3.57
N ASP A 150 7.31 10.57 2.90
CA ASP A 150 6.07 11.11 3.43
C ASP A 150 4.90 10.19 3.01
N TRP A 151 4.25 9.57 4.00
CA TRP A 151 3.13 8.67 3.77
C TRP A 151 1.92 9.36 3.14
N LEU A 152 1.74 10.67 3.37
CA LEU A 152 0.64 11.45 2.80
C LEU A 152 0.98 11.99 1.40
N ARG A 153 2.20 11.77 0.93
CA ARG A 153 2.65 12.04 -0.44
C ARG A 153 3.33 10.80 -1.00
N TRP A 154 2.63 9.67 -0.96
CA TRP A 154 3.20 8.41 -1.42
C TRP A 154 3.19 8.35 -2.95
N HIS A 155 4.36 8.59 -3.52
CA HIS A 155 4.63 8.52 -4.95
C HIS A 155 4.80 7.07 -5.42
N PRO A 156 4.12 6.64 -6.49
CA PRO A 156 4.30 5.31 -7.08
C PRO A 156 5.61 5.17 -7.85
N THR A 157 6.08 3.93 -7.97
CA THR A 157 7.17 3.58 -8.89
C THR A 157 6.73 3.89 -10.32
N CYS A 158 5.56 3.41 -10.72
CA CYS A 158 5.07 3.58 -12.08
C CYS A 158 3.54 3.44 -12.19
N HIS A 159 3.01 3.87 -13.34
CA HIS A 159 1.66 3.53 -13.76
C HIS A 159 1.60 2.06 -14.25
N HIS A 160 0.40 1.46 -14.27
CA HIS A 160 0.22 0.06 -14.68
C HIS A 160 0.70 -0.21 -16.11
N LYS A 161 0.75 0.81 -16.98
CA LYS A 161 1.25 0.65 -18.36
C LYS A 161 2.73 0.26 -18.41
N ASP A 162 3.50 0.64 -17.39
CA ASP A 162 4.94 0.36 -17.31
C ASP A 162 5.28 -0.77 -16.31
N MET A 163 4.26 -1.44 -15.76
CA MET A 163 4.46 -2.32 -14.60
C MET A 163 5.28 -3.57 -14.88
N VAL A 164 5.24 -4.08 -16.12
CA VAL A 164 6.03 -5.26 -16.52
C VAL A 164 7.52 -4.90 -16.52
N GLU A 165 7.89 -3.83 -17.22
CA GLU A 165 9.28 -3.37 -17.25
C GLU A 165 9.78 -3.00 -15.84
N ALA A 166 8.95 -2.32 -15.06
CA ALA A 166 9.28 -1.99 -13.68
C ALA A 166 9.49 -3.25 -12.81
N ALA A 167 8.65 -4.28 -12.97
CA ALA A 167 8.79 -5.55 -12.25
C ALA A 167 10.08 -6.30 -12.64
N GLU A 168 10.43 -6.34 -13.92
CA GLU A 168 11.69 -6.94 -14.38
C GLU A 168 12.91 -6.23 -13.80
N ARG A 169 12.95 -4.89 -13.89
CA ARG A 169 14.01 -4.08 -13.27
C ARG A 169 14.07 -4.26 -11.75
N PHE A 170 12.91 -4.38 -11.11
CA PHE A 170 12.80 -4.58 -9.67
C PHE A 170 13.39 -5.91 -9.24
N LEU A 171 13.06 -7.00 -9.93
CA LEU A 171 13.58 -8.34 -9.65
C LEU A 171 15.09 -8.42 -9.95
N ALA A 172 15.57 -7.74 -10.98
CA ALA A 172 16.99 -7.65 -11.31
C ALA A 172 17.79 -6.73 -10.36
N SER A 173 17.13 -5.87 -9.57
CA SER A 173 17.81 -4.93 -8.69
C SER A 173 18.60 -5.65 -7.60
N ALA A 174 19.91 -5.37 -7.53
CA ALA A 174 20.85 -5.87 -6.54
C ALA A 174 21.63 -4.69 -5.92
N PRO A 175 21.03 -3.97 -4.95
CA PRO A 175 21.68 -2.79 -4.39
C PRO A 175 22.96 -3.14 -3.62
N ARG A 176 23.99 -2.31 -3.77
CA ARG A 176 25.28 -2.48 -3.06
C ARG A 176 25.12 -2.53 -1.54
N PHE A 177 24.15 -1.79 -1.01
CA PHE A 177 23.83 -1.78 0.41
C PHE A 177 22.41 -2.32 0.60
N SER A 178 22.27 -3.22 1.59
CA SER A 178 20.98 -3.77 1.96
C SER A 178 19.98 -2.66 2.31
N ARG A 179 18.81 -2.72 1.71
CA ARG A 179 17.69 -1.79 1.89
C ARG A 179 16.38 -2.50 1.57
N MET A 180 15.29 -1.97 2.10
CA MET A 180 13.95 -2.31 1.65
C MET A 180 13.71 -1.69 0.28
N GLU A 181 13.46 -2.52 -0.72
CA GLU A 181 12.99 -2.08 -2.03
C GLU A 181 11.49 -2.33 -2.16
N LEU A 182 10.76 -1.37 -2.69
CA LEU A 182 9.32 -1.40 -2.87
C LEU A 182 8.97 -1.15 -4.34
N LEU A 183 8.33 -2.12 -4.99
CA LEU A 183 7.63 -1.88 -6.25
C LEU A 183 6.23 -1.36 -5.93
N PHE A 184 5.89 -0.18 -6.41
CA PHE A 184 4.57 0.42 -6.23
C PHE A 184 3.96 0.77 -7.59
N VAL A 185 2.92 0.02 -7.97
CA VAL A 185 2.17 0.23 -9.21
C VAL A 185 0.81 0.85 -8.91
N TRP A 186 0.40 1.85 -9.70
CA TRP A 186 -0.95 2.42 -9.65
C TRP A 186 -1.64 2.43 -11.02
N GLY A 187 -2.96 2.52 -11.06
CA GLY A 187 -3.72 2.79 -12.29
C GLY A 187 -5.22 2.61 -12.10
N HIS A 188 -5.97 2.50 -13.19
CA HIS A 188 -7.39 2.18 -13.14
C HIS A 188 -7.68 0.89 -13.89
N SER A 189 -8.56 0.05 -13.35
CA SER A 189 -8.88 -1.24 -13.97
C SER A 189 -9.56 -1.11 -15.34
N TYR A 190 -10.32 -0.04 -15.57
CA TYR A 190 -10.98 0.21 -16.86
C TYR A 190 -9.97 0.50 -17.98
N GLU A 191 -8.78 0.99 -17.65
CA GLU A 191 -7.75 1.27 -18.66
C GLU A 191 -7.27 -0.02 -19.32
N PHE A 192 -7.28 -1.15 -18.61
CA PHE A 192 -6.91 -2.43 -19.21
C PHE A 192 -7.86 -2.85 -20.34
N GLU A 193 -9.14 -2.58 -20.16
CA GLU A 193 -10.16 -2.84 -21.18
C GLU A 193 -10.06 -1.84 -22.34
N HIS A 194 -9.96 -0.55 -22.02
CA HIS A 194 -9.89 0.52 -23.01
C HIS A 194 -8.66 0.38 -23.92
N ASP A 195 -7.50 0.05 -23.34
CA ASP A 195 -6.24 -0.09 -24.06
C ASP A 195 -6.02 -1.51 -24.59
N ASN A 196 -6.95 -2.44 -24.31
CA ASN A 196 -6.89 -3.85 -24.67
C ASN A 196 -5.54 -4.51 -24.32
N ASN A 197 -5.10 -4.33 -23.06
CA ASN A 197 -3.78 -4.76 -22.59
C ASN A 197 -3.83 -5.57 -21.27
N TRP A 198 -4.91 -6.33 -21.04
CA TRP A 198 -5.07 -7.21 -19.88
C TRP A 198 -3.94 -8.22 -19.69
N GLU A 199 -3.21 -8.58 -20.76
CA GLU A 199 -2.05 -9.46 -20.69
C GLU A 199 -0.92 -8.93 -19.79
N LEU A 200 -0.87 -7.61 -19.54
CA LEU A 200 0.09 -7.03 -18.61
C LEU A 200 -0.14 -7.57 -17.18
N VAL A 201 -1.41 -7.74 -16.77
CA VAL A 201 -1.77 -8.29 -15.45
C VAL A 201 -1.22 -9.70 -15.31
N ASP A 202 -1.38 -10.54 -16.33
CA ASP A 202 -0.86 -11.91 -16.34
C ASP A 202 0.68 -11.96 -16.29
N GLN A 203 1.35 -11.05 -17.00
CA GLN A 203 2.81 -10.97 -17.02
C GLN A 203 3.36 -10.61 -15.64
N VAL A 204 2.81 -9.57 -14.99
CA VAL A 204 3.21 -9.20 -13.63
C VAL A 204 2.80 -10.26 -12.61
N GLY A 205 1.63 -10.88 -12.77
CA GLY A 205 1.19 -12.00 -11.95
C GLY A 205 2.19 -13.15 -11.93
N LYS A 206 2.76 -13.51 -13.08
CA LYS A 206 3.81 -14.53 -13.20
C LYS A 206 5.14 -14.08 -12.61
N LEU A 207 5.53 -12.82 -12.80
CA LEU A 207 6.81 -12.29 -12.32
C LEU A 207 6.83 -12.10 -10.79
N ILE A 208 5.81 -11.44 -10.25
CA ILE A 208 5.73 -11.02 -8.85
C ILE A 208 4.97 -12.03 -8.00
N GLY A 209 3.81 -12.49 -8.46
CA GLY A 209 2.93 -13.40 -7.71
C GLY A 209 3.63 -14.72 -7.37
N GLY A 210 4.31 -15.31 -8.36
CA GLY A 210 5.09 -16.55 -8.20
C GLY A 210 6.44 -16.39 -7.47
N SER A 211 6.80 -15.17 -7.03
CA SER A 211 8.07 -14.93 -6.36
C SER A 211 7.97 -15.12 -4.85
N GLU A 212 8.79 -16.04 -4.31
CA GLU A 212 9.01 -16.21 -2.87
C GLU A 212 9.95 -15.14 -2.29
N LEU A 213 10.56 -14.32 -3.15
CA LEU A 213 11.51 -13.28 -2.75
C LEU A 213 10.85 -11.92 -2.55
N VAL A 214 9.56 -11.80 -2.86
CA VAL A 214 8.80 -10.55 -2.82
C VAL A 214 7.64 -10.71 -1.86
N TRP A 215 7.53 -9.82 -0.88
CA TRP A 215 6.32 -9.71 -0.07
C TRP A 215 5.23 -8.99 -0.86
N LYS A 216 4.13 -9.69 -1.15
CA LYS A 216 2.94 -9.13 -1.79
C LYS A 216 2.05 -8.54 -0.70
N ALA A 217 1.96 -7.22 -0.65
CA ALA A 217 1.32 -6.49 0.43
C ALA A 217 0.25 -5.54 -0.09
N THR A 218 -0.65 -5.15 0.79
CA THR A 218 -1.47 -3.95 0.64
C THR A 218 -0.72 -2.71 1.15
N MET A 219 -1.19 -1.51 0.83
CA MET A 219 -0.53 -0.28 1.28
C MET A 219 -0.59 -0.12 2.81
N SER A 220 -1.72 -0.41 3.43
CA SER A 220 -1.91 -0.43 4.89
C SER A 220 -0.98 -1.41 5.60
N GLU A 221 -0.69 -2.57 5.00
CA GLU A 221 0.25 -3.53 5.58
C GLU A 221 1.69 -3.02 5.57
N ILE A 222 2.11 -2.34 4.50
CA ILE A 222 3.41 -1.67 4.46
C ILE A 222 3.51 -0.61 5.57
N VAL A 223 2.47 0.23 5.72
CA VAL A 223 2.42 1.27 6.77
C VAL A 223 2.46 0.64 8.17
N ALA A 224 1.61 -0.36 8.43
CA ALA A 224 1.54 -1.06 9.71
C ALA A 224 2.89 -1.72 10.06
N TYR A 225 3.54 -2.38 9.10
CA TYR A 225 4.83 -3.01 9.30
C TYR A 225 5.93 -1.99 9.57
N ARG A 226 5.93 -0.85 8.88
CA ARG A 226 6.88 0.25 9.13
C ARG A 226 6.67 0.89 10.49
N ASN A 227 5.42 1.04 10.93
CA ASN A 227 5.09 1.51 12.27
C ASN A 227 5.56 0.52 13.35
N ALA A 228 5.39 -0.78 13.13
CA ALA A 228 5.88 -1.83 14.03
C ALA A 228 7.41 -1.79 14.17
N LEU A 229 8.14 -1.65 13.05
CA LEU A 229 9.60 -1.50 13.07
C LEU A 229 10.06 -0.23 13.80
N ALA A 230 9.42 0.91 13.53
CA ALA A 230 9.74 2.17 14.21
C ALA A 230 9.42 2.12 15.71
N GLY A 231 8.45 1.30 16.11
CA GLY A 231 8.05 1.08 17.50
C GLY A 231 8.96 0.16 18.32
N LEU A 232 9.96 -0.49 17.71
CA LEU A 232 10.91 -1.34 18.42
C LEU A 232 11.66 -0.57 19.51
N ARG A 233 11.87 -1.21 20.66
CA ARG A 233 12.57 -0.65 21.81
C ARG A 233 13.88 -1.39 22.06
N PHE A 234 14.97 -0.66 22.26
CA PHE A 234 16.32 -1.22 22.36
C PHE A 234 16.94 -0.95 23.73
N SER A 235 17.71 -1.91 24.25
CA SER A 235 18.70 -1.60 25.29
C SER A 235 19.79 -0.68 24.75
N VAL A 236 20.50 0.04 25.64
CA VAL A 236 21.57 0.98 25.26
C VAL A 236 22.65 0.33 24.37
N ASN A 237 23.00 -0.93 24.64
CA ASN A 237 23.97 -1.69 23.85
C ASN A 237 23.35 -2.42 22.63
N ARG A 238 22.04 -2.27 22.39
CA ARG A 238 21.26 -2.89 21.31
C ARG A 238 21.29 -4.42 21.31
N ARG A 239 21.55 -5.05 22.46
CA ARG A 239 21.54 -6.52 22.61
C ARG A 239 20.21 -7.07 23.11
N ILE A 240 19.31 -6.20 23.56
CA ILE A 240 17.93 -6.55 23.90
C ILE A 240 17.03 -5.71 23.02
N ILE A 241 16.12 -6.38 22.30
CA ILE A 241 15.14 -5.74 21.42
C ILE A 241 13.76 -6.20 21.88
N TYR A 242 12.89 -5.25 22.20
CA TYR A 242 11.50 -5.51 22.54
C TYR A 242 10.58 -4.98 21.44
N ASN A 243 9.69 -5.85 20.96
CA ASN A 243 8.66 -5.52 19.99
C ASN A 243 7.30 -5.37 20.72
N PRO A 244 6.79 -4.14 20.87
CA PRO A 244 5.50 -3.91 21.51
C PRO A 244 4.30 -4.10 20.56
N SER A 245 4.53 -4.36 19.27
CA SER A 245 3.48 -4.47 18.27
C SER A 245 2.86 -5.88 18.23
N ALA A 246 1.76 -6.01 17.50
CA ALA A 246 1.11 -7.29 17.20
C ALA A 246 1.66 -7.99 15.94
N LEU A 247 2.73 -7.47 15.34
CA LEU A 247 3.35 -8.02 14.14
C LEU A 247 4.74 -8.55 14.48
N ASP A 248 5.08 -9.73 13.98
CA ASP A 248 6.48 -10.13 13.89
C ASP A 248 7.20 -9.16 12.96
N VAL A 249 8.40 -8.73 13.34
CA VAL A 249 9.22 -7.84 12.51
C VAL A 249 10.62 -8.39 12.32
N TRP A 250 11.24 -8.02 11.21
CA TRP A 250 12.58 -8.47 10.87
C TRP A 250 13.54 -7.29 10.79
N VAL A 251 14.73 -7.47 11.33
CA VAL A 251 15.84 -6.51 11.26
C VAL A 251 17.10 -7.23 10.83
N SER A 252 18.08 -6.51 10.30
CA SER A 252 19.44 -7.05 10.24
C SER A 252 20.18 -6.72 11.54
N ALA A 253 20.71 -7.73 12.23
CA ALA A 253 21.60 -7.58 13.38
C ALA A 253 22.98 -8.13 13.04
N ASP A 254 24.00 -7.28 13.07
CA ASP A 254 25.39 -7.62 12.69
C ASP A 254 25.49 -8.27 11.28
N GLY A 255 24.54 -7.96 10.39
CA GLY A 255 24.47 -8.47 9.02
C GLY A 255 23.49 -9.62 8.81
N GLU A 256 23.08 -10.30 9.88
CA GLU A 256 22.17 -11.45 9.86
C GLU A 256 20.71 -11.02 10.00
N SER A 257 19.79 -11.71 9.32
CA SER A 257 18.36 -11.46 9.47
C SER A 257 17.86 -12.05 10.80
N VAL A 258 17.18 -11.24 11.61
CA VAL A 258 16.65 -11.65 12.91
C VAL A 258 15.18 -11.26 13.03
N THR A 259 14.35 -12.23 13.40
CA THR A 259 12.94 -12.02 13.76
C THR A 259 12.82 -11.52 15.19
N ILE A 260 12.01 -10.48 15.40
CA ILE A 260 11.57 -10.00 16.71
C ILE A 260 10.07 -10.32 16.81
N PRO A 261 9.67 -11.39 17.52
CA PRO A 261 8.27 -11.80 17.59
C PRO A 261 7.36 -10.73 18.19
N ALA A 262 6.10 -10.71 17.78
CA ALA A 262 5.07 -9.82 18.29
C ALA A 262 4.96 -9.91 19.82
N GLY A 263 4.94 -8.75 20.50
CA GLY A 263 4.81 -8.68 21.96
C GLY A 263 5.99 -9.21 22.77
N GLU A 264 7.10 -9.60 22.14
CA GLU A 264 8.23 -10.27 22.80
C GLU A 264 9.50 -9.44 22.84
N ALA A 265 10.37 -9.78 23.80
CA ALA A 265 11.73 -9.28 23.88
C ALA A 265 12.73 -10.40 23.59
N ILE A 266 13.66 -10.14 22.67
CA ILE A 266 14.75 -11.07 22.35
C ILE A 266 16.09 -10.56 22.86
N LYS A 267 17.06 -11.48 22.96
CA LYS A 267 18.46 -11.16 23.21
C LYS A 267 19.31 -11.61 22.01
N LEU A 268 20.15 -10.70 21.51
CA LEU A 268 21.09 -10.92 20.41
C LEU A 268 22.46 -11.39 20.88
#